data_AF-A0A7K1KJ91-F1
#
_entry.id   AF-A0A7K1KJ91-F1
#
_cell.length_a   1.000
_cell.length_b   1.000
_cell.length_c   1.000
_cell.angle_alpha   90.00
_cell.angle_beta   90.00
_cell.angle_gamma   90.00
#
_symmetry.space_group_name_H-M   'P 1'
#
loop_
_entity.id
_entity.type
_entity.pdbx_description
1 polymer ?
#
loop_
_entity_poly.entity_id
_entity_poly.type
_entity_poly.pdbx_seq_one_letter_code
_entity_poly.pdbx_strand_id
1 'polypeptide(L)'
;MPHPAPYTAHPLTEPDGLVDVRIQINGKTWHLWGRKGQEREQTLAATVEPGRLPVLIGAGLGHCLRSLAALGGPVAVVDRETSIEKITGVRRQMEEHPAVTWVDDGEPQAVLDRLQRWRAAHGHAPPQPMIIPLYQRLDPAYYGSIAHALKAEAKADFRAEAAYPKFRSKMPRVLFLDSSYFLCGEIVAALARLDTPHRTLPLGRTATGSTRFIEDLLHAVLDFRPDFVLTVNHFGLDREGRLAGLLAELGLPLASWFVDNPALILHDYAHPGADNTAVFTFDAGNLAMLRSRGFARVQYLPLATDPERFRPGLGTTAPPQWAARVSFVGNSMAGPVARTLEIATLPEAMRDQYPEVAAEFGASGQTDVRGFLLSRRPDWRTALDELPTPERRLALESLLTWEATRQYRLACVRSILGFSPLIVGDEGWLPQLGRSNDWRRLSPLDYYADLPRFYPLSEVSLNCTSRQMAGAVNQRVFDVPACGGFVLTDRREQMDDLFEPGTEVIAYDSPDEIPALTAELLADPARRENVSSAARARILAEHTYDLRLRTLLAAMRETFGG
;
A
#
# COMPACT_ATOMS: atom_id res chain seq x y z
N MET A 1 -6.14 34.70 -36.03
CA MET A 1 -5.39 33.73 -35.18
C MET A 1 -4.01 33.54 -35.78
N PRO A 2 -2.92 33.37 -35.00
CA PRO A 2 -1.62 33.13 -35.61
C PRO A 2 -1.70 31.80 -36.37
N HIS A 3 -1.43 31.84 -37.68
CA HIS A 3 -1.22 30.63 -38.47
C HIS A 3 -0.13 29.79 -37.76
N PRO A 4 -0.27 28.46 -37.66
CA PRO A 4 0.80 27.63 -37.12
C PRO A 4 2.11 27.96 -37.85
N ALA A 5 3.23 27.96 -37.11
CA ALA A 5 4.51 28.30 -37.68
C ALA A 5 4.76 27.39 -38.91
N PRO A 6 5.12 27.97 -40.07
CA PRO A 6 5.27 27.19 -41.28
C PRO A 6 6.35 26.12 -41.06
N TYR A 7 5.97 24.86 -41.26
CA TYR A 7 6.88 23.71 -41.16
C TYR A 7 6.96 23.01 -42.51
N THR A 8 8.05 22.25 -42.70
CA THR A 8 8.16 21.32 -43.82
C THR A 8 8.13 19.89 -43.30
N ALA A 9 7.48 19.00 -44.06
CA ALA A 9 7.39 17.58 -43.75
C ALA A 9 8.15 16.79 -44.82
N HIS A 10 8.86 15.73 -44.39
CA HIS A 10 9.68 14.89 -45.25
C HIS A 10 9.42 13.41 -44.94
N PRO A 11 9.21 12.56 -45.97
CA PRO A 11 9.01 11.13 -45.75
C PRO A 11 10.29 10.48 -45.21
N LEU A 12 10.13 9.56 -44.26
CA LEU A 12 11.16 8.58 -43.90
C LEU A 12 10.65 7.22 -44.35
N THR A 13 11.38 6.59 -45.26
CA THR A 13 11.02 5.31 -45.88
C THR A 13 12.09 4.26 -45.60
N GLU A 14 11.64 3.04 -45.42
CA GLU A 14 12.44 1.81 -45.42
C GLU A 14 11.97 0.92 -46.60
N PRO A 15 12.62 -0.22 -46.90
CA PRO A 15 12.23 -1.06 -48.05
C PRO A 15 10.74 -1.46 -48.03
N ASP A 16 10.14 -1.55 -46.85
CA ASP A 16 8.75 -1.95 -46.64
C ASP A 16 7.74 -0.78 -46.67
N GLY A 17 8.21 0.46 -46.92
CA GLY A 17 7.35 1.63 -47.12
C GLY A 17 7.64 2.81 -46.19
N LEU A 18 6.64 3.69 -46.03
CA LEU A 18 6.73 4.87 -45.16
C LEU A 18 6.74 4.43 -43.69
N VAL A 19 7.82 4.72 -42.97
CA VAL A 19 7.98 4.36 -41.55
C VAL A 19 7.68 5.52 -40.60
N ASP A 20 7.89 6.76 -41.05
CA ASP A 20 7.68 7.96 -40.23
C ASP A 20 7.63 9.22 -41.11
N VAL A 21 7.18 10.33 -40.52
CA VAL A 21 7.25 11.66 -41.15
C VAL A 21 8.12 12.57 -40.30
N ARG A 22 9.18 13.11 -40.91
CA ARG A 22 10.08 14.07 -40.27
C ARG A 22 9.55 15.49 -40.48
N ILE A 23 9.41 16.23 -39.39
CA ILE A 23 8.96 17.63 -39.42
C ILE A 23 10.14 18.55 -39.12
N GLN A 24 10.35 19.57 -39.95
CA GLN A 24 11.28 20.66 -39.69
C GLN A 24 10.52 21.95 -39.40
N ILE A 25 10.71 22.48 -38.19
CA ILE A 25 10.03 23.67 -37.69
C ILE A 25 10.99 24.48 -36.82
N ASN A 26 11.15 25.78 -37.09
CA ASN A 26 12.02 26.68 -36.32
C ASN A 26 13.44 26.13 -36.05
N GLY A 27 14.07 25.53 -37.07
CA GLY A 27 15.41 24.93 -36.95
C GLY A 27 15.50 23.65 -36.12
N LYS A 28 14.36 23.10 -35.66
CA LYS A 28 14.28 21.84 -34.91
C LYS A 28 13.72 20.73 -35.80
N THR A 29 14.22 19.53 -35.56
CA THR A 29 13.70 18.30 -36.18
C THR A 29 12.80 17.57 -35.20
N TRP A 30 11.53 17.40 -35.58
CA TRP A 30 10.56 16.56 -34.88
C TRP A 30 10.20 15.35 -35.74
N HIS A 31 9.60 14.37 -35.09
CA HIS A 31 9.12 13.15 -35.71
C HIS A 31 7.65 12.98 -35.36
N LEU A 32 6.86 12.44 -36.30
CA LEU A 32 5.47 12.07 -36.06
C LEU A 32 5.40 11.02 -34.94
N TRP A 33 6.10 9.91 -35.13
CA TRP A 33 6.27 8.90 -34.08
C TRP A 33 7.70 8.36 -33.96
N GLY A 34 8.55 8.53 -34.97
CA GLY A 34 9.85 7.86 -35.06
C GLY A 34 9.72 6.42 -35.57
N ARG A 35 10.80 5.64 -35.50
CA ARG A 35 10.92 4.28 -36.09
C ARG A 35 9.86 3.27 -35.64
N LYS A 36 9.17 3.50 -34.52
CA LYS A 36 8.11 2.62 -33.98
C LYS A 36 6.70 3.17 -34.22
N GLY A 37 6.50 3.95 -35.29
CA GLY A 37 5.23 4.62 -35.54
C GLY A 37 4.04 3.68 -35.69
N GLN A 38 4.20 2.61 -36.47
CA GLN A 38 3.17 1.60 -36.63
C GLN A 38 2.80 0.93 -35.30
N GLU A 39 3.78 0.43 -34.54
CA GLU A 39 3.56 -0.23 -33.24
C GLU A 39 2.79 0.70 -32.27
N ARG A 40 3.17 1.97 -32.22
CA ARG A 40 2.55 2.97 -31.33
C ARG A 40 1.12 3.27 -31.72
N GLU A 41 0.83 3.42 -33.01
CA GLU A 41 -0.53 3.66 -33.48
C GLU A 41 -1.45 2.45 -33.32
N GLN A 42 -0.94 1.23 -33.52
CA GLN A 42 -1.69 0.00 -33.25
C GLN A 42 -1.96 -0.17 -31.75
N THR A 43 -0.97 0.14 -30.90
CA THR A 43 -1.14 0.15 -29.44
C THR A 43 -2.20 1.18 -29.04
N LEU A 44 -2.18 2.37 -29.65
CA LEU A 44 -3.18 3.40 -29.41
C LEU A 44 -4.58 2.88 -29.79
N ALA A 45 -4.77 2.32 -30.98
CA ALA A 45 -6.08 1.77 -31.38
C ALA A 45 -6.60 0.68 -30.42
N ALA A 46 -5.71 -0.13 -29.84
CA ALA A 46 -6.06 -1.19 -28.89
C ALA A 46 -6.57 -0.67 -27.54
N THR A 47 -6.44 0.63 -27.22
CA THR A 47 -6.96 1.21 -25.98
C THR A 47 -8.42 1.63 -26.05
N VAL A 48 -9.08 1.53 -27.22
CA VAL A 48 -10.50 1.89 -27.36
C VAL A 48 -11.36 0.99 -26.48
N GLU A 49 -12.16 1.60 -25.60
CA GLU A 49 -13.08 0.87 -24.75
C GLU A 49 -14.38 0.55 -25.51
N PRO A 50 -15.00 -0.62 -25.27
CA PRO A 50 -16.33 -0.92 -25.80
C PRO A 50 -17.34 0.16 -25.40
N GLY A 51 -18.15 0.62 -26.36
CA GLY A 51 -19.19 1.64 -26.12
C GLY A 51 -18.71 3.10 -26.10
N ARG A 52 -17.42 3.35 -26.38
CA ARG A 52 -16.90 4.71 -26.59
C ARG A 52 -16.84 5.07 -28.08
N LEU A 53 -16.89 6.37 -28.37
CA LEU A 53 -16.70 6.92 -29.72
C LEU A 53 -15.27 7.45 -29.90
N PRO A 54 -14.39 6.77 -30.65
CA PRO A 54 -13.02 7.23 -30.84
C PRO A 54 -12.97 8.55 -31.63
N VAL A 55 -12.23 9.52 -31.09
CA VAL A 55 -11.90 10.79 -31.72
C VAL A 55 -10.39 10.90 -31.88
N LEU A 56 -9.89 10.64 -33.08
CA LEU A 56 -8.47 10.66 -33.41
C LEU A 56 -8.00 12.09 -33.66
N ILE A 57 -7.09 12.59 -32.83
CA ILE A 57 -6.46 13.91 -32.98
C ILE A 57 -5.17 13.74 -33.79
N GLY A 58 -5.27 14.04 -35.08
CA GLY A 58 -4.25 13.80 -36.10
C GLY A 58 -4.35 12.41 -36.72
N ALA A 59 -4.37 12.33 -38.05
CA ALA A 59 -4.51 11.08 -38.79
C ALA A 59 -3.26 10.19 -38.73
N GLY A 60 -2.08 10.80 -38.52
CA GLY A 60 -0.82 10.09 -38.36
C GLY A 60 -0.37 9.33 -39.61
N LEU A 61 0.22 8.16 -39.40
CA LEU A 61 0.56 7.18 -40.45
C LEU A 61 -0.67 6.37 -40.90
N GLY A 62 -1.80 6.54 -40.20
CA GLY A 62 -3.09 5.93 -40.51
C GLY A 62 -3.28 4.50 -39.99
N HIS A 63 -2.30 3.92 -39.29
CA HIS A 63 -2.45 2.57 -38.72
C HIS A 63 -3.48 2.54 -37.60
N CYS A 64 -3.55 3.60 -36.78
CA CYS A 64 -4.55 3.72 -35.73
C CYS A 64 -5.95 3.79 -36.35
N LEU A 65 -6.13 4.68 -37.34
CA LEU A 65 -7.40 4.87 -38.03
C LEU A 65 -7.89 3.59 -38.72
N ARG A 66 -7.00 2.89 -39.46
CA ARG A 66 -7.33 1.61 -40.12
C ARG A 66 -7.73 0.54 -39.11
N SER A 67 -7.03 0.46 -37.98
CA SER A 67 -7.35 -0.51 -36.92
C SER A 67 -8.71 -0.22 -36.30
N LEU A 68 -9.02 1.05 -36.02
CA LEU A 68 -10.33 1.46 -35.49
C LEU A 68 -11.46 1.22 -36.49
N ALA A 69 -11.26 1.57 -37.76
CA ALA A 69 -12.23 1.34 -38.83
C ALA A 69 -12.53 -0.15 -39.03
N ALA A 70 -11.54 -1.02 -38.88
CA ALA A 70 -11.70 -2.47 -38.96
C ALA A 70 -12.57 -3.06 -37.83
N LEU A 71 -12.75 -2.36 -36.71
CA LEU A 71 -13.68 -2.76 -35.65
C LEU A 71 -15.15 -2.53 -36.03
N GLY A 72 -15.42 -1.83 -37.14
CA GLY A 72 -16.78 -1.58 -37.65
C GLY A 72 -17.57 -0.48 -36.94
N GLY A 73 -16.99 0.15 -35.92
CA GLY A 73 -17.58 1.29 -35.20
C GLY A 73 -17.23 2.64 -35.82
N PRO A 74 -18.04 3.69 -35.59
CA PRO A 74 -17.77 5.03 -36.10
C PRO A 74 -16.53 5.66 -35.44
N VAL A 75 -15.70 6.35 -36.23
CA VAL A 75 -14.50 7.07 -35.78
C VAL A 75 -14.46 8.47 -36.39
N ALA A 76 -14.19 9.48 -35.56
CA ALA A 76 -13.96 10.85 -36.02
C ALA A 76 -12.45 11.13 -36.09
N VAL A 77 -12.00 11.86 -37.11
CA VAL A 77 -10.60 12.25 -37.30
C VAL A 77 -10.50 13.76 -37.40
N VAL A 78 -9.82 14.36 -36.42
CA VAL A 78 -9.52 15.79 -36.37
C VAL A 78 -8.13 16.03 -36.95
N ASP A 79 -8.04 16.43 -38.22
CA ASP A 79 -6.77 16.70 -38.89
C ASP A 79 -6.93 17.73 -40.02
N ARG A 80 -6.14 18.82 -39.95
CA ARG A 80 -6.03 19.87 -40.98
C ARG A 80 -4.63 20.00 -41.59
N GLU A 81 -3.71 19.10 -41.26
CA GLU A 81 -2.30 19.14 -41.68
C GLU A 81 -2.08 18.63 -43.10
N THR A 82 -2.23 19.53 -44.08
CA THR A 82 -2.05 19.19 -45.51
C THR A 82 -0.64 18.73 -45.86
N SER A 83 0.41 19.23 -45.19
CA SER A 83 1.80 18.84 -45.46
C SER A 83 2.10 17.40 -45.03
N ILE A 84 1.50 16.95 -43.93
CA ILE A 84 1.61 15.56 -43.45
C ILE A 84 0.76 14.66 -44.34
N GLU A 85 -0.49 15.04 -44.62
CA GLU A 85 -1.39 14.26 -45.48
C GLU A 85 -0.84 14.04 -46.89
N LYS A 86 -0.13 15.00 -47.48
CA LYS A 86 0.52 14.82 -48.79
C LYS A 86 1.52 13.66 -48.81
N ILE A 87 2.14 13.36 -47.67
CA ILE A 87 3.13 12.29 -47.52
C ILE A 87 2.46 10.98 -47.11
N THR A 88 1.56 11.02 -46.13
CA THR A 88 0.96 9.81 -45.55
C THR A 88 -0.18 9.27 -46.40
N GLY A 89 -0.91 10.15 -47.10
CA GLY A 89 -2.03 9.81 -47.98
C GLY A 89 -3.21 9.17 -47.25
N VAL A 90 -3.32 9.37 -45.94
CA VAL A 90 -4.29 8.66 -45.08
C VAL A 90 -5.70 9.11 -45.39
N ARG A 91 -5.93 10.42 -45.55
CA ARG A 91 -7.24 10.95 -45.93
C ARG A 91 -7.64 10.41 -47.28
N ARG A 92 -6.79 10.50 -48.30
CA ARG A 92 -7.11 9.95 -49.64
C ARG A 92 -7.52 8.48 -49.60
N GLN A 93 -6.92 7.68 -48.71
CA GLN A 93 -7.24 6.25 -48.58
C GLN A 93 -8.52 5.96 -47.78
N MET A 94 -8.92 6.85 -46.88
CA MET A 94 -9.97 6.59 -45.88
C MET A 94 -11.16 7.56 -45.96
N GLU A 95 -11.16 8.53 -46.87
CA GLU A 95 -12.21 9.56 -47.00
C GLU A 95 -13.58 8.98 -47.36
N GLU A 96 -13.62 7.93 -48.17
CA GLU A 96 -14.86 7.25 -48.57
C GLU A 96 -15.27 6.12 -47.60
N HIS A 97 -14.49 5.86 -46.55
CA HIS A 97 -14.78 4.77 -45.63
C HIS A 97 -16.01 5.11 -44.77
N PRO A 98 -17.06 4.26 -44.73
CA PRO A 98 -18.35 4.61 -44.11
C PRO A 98 -18.27 4.84 -42.60
N ALA A 99 -17.28 4.23 -41.94
CA ALA A 99 -17.05 4.42 -40.51
C ALA A 99 -16.28 5.70 -40.15
N VAL A 100 -15.67 6.39 -41.11
CA VAL A 100 -14.74 7.50 -40.85
C VAL A 100 -15.41 8.84 -41.11
N THR A 101 -15.36 9.74 -40.13
CA THR A 101 -15.82 11.13 -40.26
C THR A 101 -14.65 12.09 -40.11
N TRP A 102 -14.32 12.83 -41.15
CA TRP A 102 -13.28 13.86 -41.12
C TRP A 102 -13.81 15.17 -40.57
N VAL A 103 -13.04 15.79 -39.68
CA VAL A 103 -13.35 17.06 -39.02
C VAL A 103 -12.14 17.98 -39.13
N ASP A 104 -12.25 19.02 -39.95
CA ASP A 104 -11.15 19.91 -40.34
C ASP A 104 -11.54 21.39 -40.27
N ASP A 105 -12.61 21.70 -39.55
CA ASP A 105 -13.10 23.06 -39.32
C ASP A 105 -11.97 23.95 -38.75
N GLY A 106 -11.85 25.17 -39.27
CA GLY A 106 -10.69 26.03 -39.00
C GLY A 106 -10.54 26.50 -37.54
N GLU A 107 -11.64 26.53 -36.78
CA GLU A 107 -11.68 27.01 -35.40
C GLU A 107 -11.97 25.86 -34.42
N PRO A 108 -11.27 25.77 -33.27
CA PRO A 108 -11.46 24.69 -32.29
C PRO A 108 -12.89 24.50 -31.82
N GLN A 109 -13.64 25.59 -31.62
CA GLN A 109 -15.03 25.50 -31.18
C GLN A 109 -15.93 24.86 -32.25
N ALA A 110 -15.72 25.19 -33.53
CA ALA A 110 -16.49 24.59 -34.61
C ALA A 110 -16.23 23.08 -34.74
N VAL A 111 -14.98 22.64 -34.49
CA VAL A 111 -14.63 21.22 -34.38
C VAL A 111 -15.42 20.55 -33.26
N LEU A 112 -15.44 21.13 -32.06
CA LEU A 112 -16.16 20.57 -30.92
C LEU A 112 -17.67 20.49 -31.18
N ASP A 113 -18.28 21.52 -31.75
CA ASP A 113 -19.71 21.54 -32.10
C ASP A 113 -20.05 20.50 -33.18
N ARG A 114 -19.13 20.25 -34.12
CA ARG A 114 -19.29 19.20 -35.14
C ARG A 114 -19.13 17.81 -34.53
N LEU A 115 -18.16 17.61 -33.64
CA LEU A 115 -17.99 16.36 -32.90
C LEU A 115 -19.21 16.06 -32.02
N GLN A 116 -19.81 17.07 -31.39
CA GLN A 116 -21.03 16.91 -30.61
C GLN A 116 -22.21 16.43 -31.48
N ARG A 117 -22.42 17.04 -32.65
CA ARG A 117 -23.44 16.59 -33.61
C ARG A 117 -23.17 15.19 -34.14
N TRP A 118 -21.91 14.89 -34.46
CA TRP A 118 -21.50 13.55 -34.87
C TRP A 118 -21.82 12.51 -33.79
N ARG A 119 -21.53 12.80 -32.52
CA ARG A 119 -21.89 11.89 -31.41
C ARG A 119 -23.40 11.72 -31.26
N ALA A 120 -24.17 12.79 -31.40
CA ALA A 120 -25.64 12.70 -31.34
C ALA A 120 -26.20 11.75 -32.41
N ALA A 121 -25.62 11.78 -33.62
CA ALA A 121 -25.99 10.85 -34.70
C ALA A 121 -25.61 9.39 -34.41
N HIS A 122 -24.67 9.14 -33.48
CA HIS A 122 -24.16 7.82 -33.12
C HIS A 122 -24.51 7.42 -31.68
N GLY A 123 -25.68 7.83 -31.20
CA GLY A 123 -26.23 7.34 -29.92
C GLY A 123 -25.69 8.02 -28.67
N HIS A 124 -25.08 9.21 -28.80
CA HIS A 124 -24.58 10.03 -27.69
C HIS A 124 -23.50 9.37 -26.81
N ALA A 125 -22.85 8.31 -27.30
CA ALA A 125 -21.78 7.65 -26.57
C ALA A 125 -20.63 8.64 -26.23
N PRO A 126 -19.93 8.46 -25.09
CA PRO A 126 -18.85 9.35 -24.68
C PRO A 126 -17.69 9.36 -25.68
N PRO A 127 -17.02 10.51 -25.92
CA PRO A 127 -15.88 10.55 -26.81
C PRO A 127 -14.66 9.97 -26.10
N GLN A 128 -13.86 9.19 -26.83
CA GLN A 128 -12.54 8.76 -26.38
C GLN A 128 -11.46 9.46 -27.22
N PRO A 129 -10.76 10.48 -26.67
CA PRO A 129 -9.73 11.18 -27.41
C PRO A 129 -8.49 10.30 -27.61
N MET A 130 -8.20 9.96 -28.87
CA MET A 130 -7.03 9.19 -29.31
C MET A 130 -6.00 10.17 -29.85
N ILE A 131 -4.94 10.46 -29.11
CA ILE A 131 -4.08 11.62 -29.41
C ILE A 131 -2.72 11.17 -29.94
N ILE A 132 -2.37 11.68 -31.12
CA ILE A 132 -1.02 11.61 -31.65
C ILE A 132 -0.22 12.83 -31.13
N PRO A 133 0.81 12.64 -30.28
CA PRO A 133 1.42 13.74 -29.52
C PRO A 133 2.02 14.88 -30.36
N LEU A 134 2.46 14.60 -31.59
CA LEU A 134 3.03 15.61 -32.47
C LEU A 134 2.03 16.74 -32.76
N TYR A 135 0.76 16.42 -33.02
CA TYR A 135 -0.23 17.42 -33.47
C TYR A 135 -0.47 18.50 -32.42
N GLN A 136 -0.56 18.13 -31.14
CA GLN A 136 -0.65 19.10 -30.04
C GLN A 136 0.58 20.01 -29.93
N ARG A 137 1.75 19.56 -30.41
CA ARG A 137 2.98 20.35 -30.44
C ARG A 137 3.07 21.26 -31.66
N LEU A 138 2.49 20.84 -32.79
CA LEU A 138 2.44 21.64 -34.02
C LEU A 138 1.54 22.86 -33.84
N ASP A 139 0.37 22.64 -33.23
CA ASP A 139 -0.58 23.71 -32.94
C ASP A 139 -1.24 23.49 -31.57
N PRO A 140 -0.61 23.99 -30.49
CA PRO A 140 -1.18 23.91 -29.15
C PRO A 140 -2.52 24.65 -29.01
N ALA A 141 -2.72 25.74 -29.77
CA ALA A 141 -3.94 26.52 -29.71
C ALA A 141 -5.12 25.78 -30.36
N TYR A 142 -4.85 24.99 -31.40
CA TYR A 142 -5.87 24.20 -32.08
C TYR A 142 -6.01 22.78 -31.52
N TYR A 143 -5.05 21.89 -31.79
CA TYR A 143 -5.15 20.49 -31.36
C TYR A 143 -5.05 20.34 -29.83
N GLY A 144 -4.25 21.19 -29.19
CA GLY A 144 -4.12 21.20 -27.73
C GLY A 144 -5.43 21.54 -27.02
N SER A 145 -6.14 22.57 -27.48
CA SER A 145 -7.43 22.99 -26.90
C SER A 145 -8.55 21.96 -27.14
N ILE A 146 -8.65 21.40 -28.34
CA ILE A 146 -9.64 20.36 -28.68
C ILE A 146 -9.41 19.11 -27.81
N ALA A 147 -8.17 18.63 -27.75
CA ALA A 147 -7.82 17.47 -26.92
C ALA A 147 -8.07 17.72 -25.43
N HIS A 148 -7.83 18.94 -24.94
CA HIS A 148 -8.13 19.33 -23.57
C HIS A 148 -9.64 19.30 -23.29
N ALA A 149 -10.45 19.87 -24.18
CA ALA A 149 -11.91 19.87 -24.06
C ALA A 149 -12.49 18.44 -24.07
N LEU A 150 -12.06 17.58 -24.99
CA LEU A 150 -12.51 16.19 -25.06
C LEU A 150 -12.12 15.39 -23.81
N LYS A 151 -10.91 15.61 -23.27
CA LYS A 151 -10.48 15.00 -22.00
C LYS A 151 -11.31 15.50 -20.82
N ALA A 152 -11.61 16.80 -20.78
CA ALA A 152 -12.44 17.39 -19.72
C ALA A 152 -13.86 16.82 -19.74
N GLU A 153 -14.44 16.64 -20.92
CA GLU A 153 -15.76 16.03 -21.10
C GLU A 153 -15.77 14.56 -20.66
N ALA A 154 -14.82 13.75 -21.13
CA ALA A 154 -14.72 12.34 -20.70
C ALA A 154 -14.55 12.21 -19.17
N LYS A 155 -13.82 13.14 -18.54
CA LYS A 155 -13.68 13.21 -17.07
C LYS A 155 -15.00 13.59 -16.40
N ALA A 156 -15.80 14.48 -17.00
CA ALA A 156 -17.09 14.89 -16.48
C ALA A 156 -18.12 13.75 -16.53
N ASP A 157 -18.21 13.02 -17.65
CA ASP A 157 -19.08 11.84 -17.80
C ASP A 157 -18.74 10.77 -16.75
N PHE A 158 -17.45 10.44 -16.61
CA PHE A 158 -17.00 9.49 -15.59
C PHE A 158 -17.39 9.95 -14.17
N ARG A 159 -17.19 11.23 -13.84
CA ARG A 159 -17.58 11.77 -12.53
C ARG A 159 -19.08 11.67 -12.30
N ALA A 160 -19.89 11.87 -13.33
CA ALA A 160 -21.34 11.71 -13.23
C ALA A 160 -21.74 10.26 -12.96
N GLU A 161 -21.09 9.28 -13.62
CA GLU A 161 -21.34 7.85 -13.39
C GLU A 161 -20.84 7.38 -12.00
N ALA A 162 -19.68 7.87 -11.58
CA ALA A 162 -19.09 7.60 -10.27
C ALA A 162 -19.78 8.35 -9.12
N ALA A 163 -20.61 9.35 -9.42
CA ALA A 163 -21.42 10.05 -8.44
C ALA A 163 -22.61 9.18 -8.01
N TYR A 164 -22.48 8.56 -6.85
CA TYR A 164 -23.58 7.88 -6.16
C TYR A 164 -23.49 8.13 -4.65
N PRO A 165 -24.63 8.14 -3.95
CA PRO A 165 -24.64 8.30 -2.51
C PRO A 165 -23.97 7.09 -1.86
N LYS A 166 -23.06 7.37 -0.93
CA LYS A 166 -22.33 6.37 -0.15
C LYS A 166 -23.13 6.01 1.10
N PHE A 167 -22.86 4.84 1.68
CA PHE A 167 -23.42 4.31 2.93
C PHE A 167 -24.96 4.14 2.94
N ARG A 168 -25.59 3.89 1.78
CA ARG A 168 -27.05 3.69 1.67
C ARG A 168 -27.56 2.39 2.32
N SER A 169 -26.79 1.32 2.23
CA SER A 169 -27.16 0.01 2.77
C SER A 169 -26.79 -0.12 4.25
N LYS A 170 -27.37 -1.08 4.98
CA LYS A 170 -27.00 -1.36 6.39
C LYS A 170 -25.54 -1.81 6.53
N MET A 171 -25.03 -2.60 5.59
CA MET A 171 -23.63 -2.98 5.51
C MET A 171 -22.97 -2.16 4.40
N PRO A 172 -21.87 -1.44 4.68
CA PRO A 172 -21.16 -0.69 3.66
C PRO A 172 -20.40 -1.62 2.71
N ARG A 173 -20.28 -1.21 1.45
CA ARG A 173 -19.51 -1.90 0.40
C ARG A 173 -18.04 -1.48 0.50
N VAL A 174 -17.13 -2.42 0.72
CA VAL A 174 -15.71 -2.13 0.98
C VAL A 174 -14.86 -2.48 -0.24
N LEU A 175 -14.16 -1.50 -0.82
CA LEU A 175 -13.08 -1.78 -1.77
C LEU A 175 -11.76 -1.91 -1.00
N PHE A 176 -11.20 -3.10 -0.90
CA PHE A 176 -10.00 -3.37 -0.12
C PHE A 176 -8.73 -3.40 -1.00
N LEU A 177 -7.75 -2.58 -0.67
CA LEU A 177 -6.43 -2.58 -1.32
C LEU A 177 -5.54 -3.62 -0.67
N ASP A 178 -5.34 -4.76 -1.34
CA ASP A 178 -4.61 -5.89 -0.79
C ASP A 178 -3.14 -5.86 -1.22
N SER A 179 -2.26 -5.58 -0.25
CA SER A 179 -0.81 -5.57 -0.42
C SER A 179 -0.16 -6.94 -0.21
N SER A 180 -0.97 -7.98 0.08
CA SER A 180 -0.52 -9.26 0.61
C SER A 180 0.32 -9.12 1.89
N TYR A 181 0.17 -8.01 2.60
CA TYR A 181 0.83 -7.80 3.88
C TYR A 181 0.16 -8.63 4.98
N PHE A 182 0.87 -8.80 6.09
CA PHE A 182 0.29 -9.27 7.34
C PHE A 182 -1.02 -8.49 7.64
N LEU A 183 -2.02 -9.16 8.22
CA LEU A 183 -3.41 -8.70 8.41
C LEU A 183 -4.34 -8.76 7.18
N CYS A 184 -3.84 -8.66 5.94
CA CYS A 184 -4.74 -8.60 4.76
C CYS A 184 -5.64 -9.84 4.65
N GLY A 185 -5.10 -11.03 4.92
CA GLY A 185 -5.85 -12.28 4.94
C GLY A 185 -6.94 -12.32 6.03
N GLU A 186 -6.73 -11.64 7.15
CA GLU A 186 -7.70 -11.61 8.26
C GLU A 186 -8.80 -10.60 8.03
N ILE A 187 -8.48 -9.47 7.40
CA ILE A 187 -9.50 -8.52 6.94
C ILE A 187 -10.44 -9.20 5.95
N VAL A 188 -9.91 -9.88 4.93
CA VAL A 188 -10.75 -10.56 3.93
C VAL A 188 -11.60 -11.67 4.58
N ALA A 189 -10.99 -12.50 5.45
CA ALA A 189 -11.73 -13.55 6.15
C ALA A 189 -12.84 -12.98 7.06
N ALA A 190 -12.53 -11.93 7.83
CA ALA A 190 -13.51 -11.28 8.69
C ALA A 190 -14.61 -10.57 7.88
N LEU A 191 -14.29 -9.87 6.79
CA LEU A 191 -15.31 -9.28 5.90
C LEU A 191 -16.27 -10.34 5.35
N ALA A 192 -15.76 -11.51 4.98
CA ALA A 192 -16.56 -12.64 4.53
C ALA A 192 -17.46 -13.19 5.65
N ARG A 193 -16.94 -13.44 6.85
CA ARG A 193 -17.72 -13.92 8.01
C ARG A 193 -18.79 -12.92 8.47
N LEU A 194 -18.54 -11.63 8.27
CA LEU A 194 -19.48 -10.56 8.58
C LEU A 194 -20.55 -10.34 7.49
N ASP A 195 -20.53 -11.13 6.40
CA ASP A 195 -21.34 -10.92 5.20
C ASP A 195 -21.24 -9.46 4.67
N THR A 196 -20.07 -8.85 4.82
CA THR A 196 -19.82 -7.48 4.37
C THR A 196 -19.52 -7.52 2.87
N PRO A 197 -20.28 -6.82 2.01
CA PRO A 197 -19.97 -6.77 0.58
C PRO A 197 -18.58 -6.16 0.39
N HIS A 198 -17.66 -6.91 -0.21
CA HIS A 198 -16.31 -6.43 -0.44
C HIS A 198 -15.76 -6.88 -1.79
N ARG A 199 -14.83 -6.09 -2.33
CA ARG A 199 -14.02 -6.42 -3.49
C ARG A 199 -12.56 -6.13 -3.17
N THR A 200 -11.69 -7.07 -3.49
CA THR A 200 -10.25 -6.92 -3.28
C THR A 200 -9.59 -6.43 -4.56
N LEU A 201 -8.69 -5.44 -4.43
CA LEU A 201 -7.86 -4.92 -5.50
C LEU A 201 -6.38 -5.16 -5.13
N PRO A 202 -5.69 -6.12 -5.78
CA PRO A 202 -4.32 -6.46 -5.43
C PRO A 202 -3.34 -5.36 -5.86
N LEU A 203 -2.52 -4.92 -4.92
CA LEU A 203 -1.40 -4.01 -5.13
C LEU A 203 -0.20 -4.86 -5.57
N GLY A 204 -0.03 -5.09 -6.87
CA GLY A 204 1.11 -5.86 -7.38
C GLY A 204 2.47 -5.35 -6.83
N ARG A 205 3.47 -6.24 -6.75
CA ARG A 205 4.78 -6.02 -6.07
C ARG A 205 5.57 -4.75 -6.46
N THR A 206 5.18 -4.04 -7.51
CA THR A 206 5.89 -2.86 -8.05
C THR A 206 4.98 -1.68 -8.43
N ALA A 207 3.71 -1.68 -8.05
CA ALA A 207 2.71 -0.84 -8.72
C ALA A 207 1.85 0.03 -7.78
N THR A 208 2.45 0.83 -6.91
CA THR A 208 1.76 2.05 -6.45
C THR A 208 1.65 3.01 -7.65
N GLY A 209 0.43 3.22 -8.16
CA GLY A 209 0.18 4.18 -9.23
C GLY A 209 0.55 3.75 -10.66
N SER A 210 0.62 2.44 -10.95
CA SER A 210 0.69 2.00 -12.36
C SER A 210 -0.63 2.31 -13.07
N THR A 211 -0.58 2.61 -14.38
CA THR A 211 -1.78 2.91 -15.18
C THR A 211 -2.84 1.83 -15.04
N ARG A 212 -2.42 0.56 -15.06
CA ARG A 212 -3.30 -0.60 -14.90
C ARG A 212 -3.99 -0.64 -13.53
N PHE A 213 -3.27 -0.35 -12.45
CA PHE A 213 -3.89 -0.32 -11.11
C PHE A 213 -4.98 0.77 -11.03
N ILE A 214 -4.73 1.94 -11.62
CA ILE A 214 -5.72 3.01 -11.66
C ILE A 214 -6.92 2.61 -12.53
N GLU A 215 -6.71 1.96 -13.67
CA GLU A 215 -7.80 1.42 -14.51
C GLU A 215 -8.65 0.42 -13.73
N ASP A 216 -8.02 -0.57 -13.07
CA ASP A 216 -8.71 -1.58 -12.27
C ASP A 216 -9.50 -0.93 -11.10
N LEU A 217 -8.93 0.10 -10.46
CA LEU A 217 -9.59 0.90 -9.44
C LEU A 217 -10.84 1.60 -10.00
N LEU A 218 -10.71 2.32 -11.12
CA LEU A 218 -11.83 3.07 -11.72
C LEU A 218 -12.94 2.11 -12.20
N HIS A 219 -12.59 0.98 -12.79
CA HIS A 219 -13.55 -0.08 -13.14
C HIS A 219 -14.25 -0.64 -11.91
N ALA A 220 -13.52 -0.92 -10.82
CA ALA A 220 -14.12 -1.35 -9.57
C ALA A 220 -15.06 -0.27 -9.00
N VAL A 221 -14.74 1.02 -9.11
CA VAL A 221 -15.61 2.09 -8.64
C VAL A 221 -16.94 2.13 -9.39
N LEU A 222 -16.93 1.94 -10.71
CA LEU A 222 -18.15 1.96 -11.52
C LEU A 222 -19.00 0.70 -11.33
N ASP A 223 -18.38 -0.48 -11.38
CA ASP A 223 -19.08 -1.77 -11.31
C ASP A 223 -19.46 -2.16 -9.87
N PHE A 224 -18.52 -2.04 -8.94
CA PHE A 224 -18.75 -2.39 -7.54
C PHE A 224 -19.40 -1.28 -6.73
N ARG A 225 -19.32 -0.01 -7.14
CA ARG A 225 -19.88 1.12 -6.39
C ARG A 225 -19.59 1.08 -4.87
N PRO A 226 -18.31 1.04 -4.45
CA PRO A 226 -17.93 0.98 -3.04
C PRO A 226 -18.39 2.20 -2.23
N ASP A 227 -18.66 1.99 -0.95
CA ASP A 227 -18.96 3.06 0.00
C ASP A 227 -17.68 3.75 0.50
N PHE A 228 -16.59 3.00 0.63
CA PHE A 228 -15.27 3.51 0.97
C PHE A 228 -14.16 2.53 0.56
N VAL A 229 -12.92 3.00 0.58
CA VAL A 229 -11.70 2.21 0.32
C VAL A 229 -11.02 1.86 1.64
N LEU A 230 -10.55 0.63 1.82
CA LEU A 230 -9.79 0.19 2.99
C LEU A 230 -8.36 -0.18 2.59
N THR A 231 -7.37 0.26 3.37
CA THR A 231 -5.97 -0.17 3.23
C THR A 231 -5.30 -0.41 4.57
N VAL A 232 -4.29 -1.29 4.60
CA VAL A 232 -3.42 -1.54 5.76
C VAL A 232 -2.13 -0.74 5.60
N ASN A 233 -1.67 -0.09 6.67
CA ASN A 233 -0.41 0.67 6.71
C ASN A 233 -0.29 1.71 5.58
N HIS A 234 -1.41 2.28 5.15
CA HIS A 234 -1.45 3.25 4.05
C HIS A 234 -0.90 2.72 2.71
N PHE A 235 -0.73 1.40 2.56
CA PHE A 235 -0.16 0.81 1.35
C PHE A 235 -1.07 1.02 0.14
N GLY A 236 -0.45 1.15 -1.02
CA GLY A 236 -1.15 1.45 -2.27
C GLY A 236 -1.25 2.94 -2.59
N LEU A 237 -1.16 3.83 -1.59
CA LEU A 237 -1.10 5.27 -1.83
C LEU A 237 0.29 5.72 -2.28
N ASP A 238 0.33 6.73 -3.14
CA ASP A 238 1.57 7.41 -3.54
C ASP A 238 1.92 8.54 -2.57
N ARG A 239 3.23 8.83 -2.48
CA ARG A 239 3.80 9.82 -1.55
C ARG A 239 3.37 11.25 -1.87
N GLU A 240 3.08 11.50 -3.14
CA GLU A 240 2.62 12.79 -3.66
C GLU A 240 1.13 13.03 -3.43
N GLY A 241 0.39 12.02 -2.96
CA GLY A 241 -1.02 12.13 -2.65
C GLY A 241 -1.96 12.13 -3.86
N ARG A 242 -1.50 11.69 -5.04
CA ARG A 242 -2.33 11.67 -6.27
C ARG A 242 -3.50 10.71 -6.16
N LEU A 243 -3.29 9.51 -5.65
CA LEU A 243 -4.34 8.52 -5.45
C LEU A 243 -5.31 8.96 -4.36
N ALA A 244 -4.80 9.51 -3.25
CA ALA A 244 -5.66 10.07 -2.21
C ALA A 244 -6.52 11.23 -2.75
N GLY A 245 -5.92 12.12 -3.56
CA GLY A 245 -6.63 13.18 -4.26
C GLY A 245 -7.68 12.65 -5.24
N LEU A 246 -7.37 11.60 -6.00
CA LEU A 246 -8.33 10.93 -6.87
C LEU A 246 -9.52 10.37 -6.08
N LEU A 247 -9.28 9.66 -4.97
CA LEU A 247 -10.36 9.13 -4.13
C LEU A 247 -11.24 10.25 -3.57
N ALA A 248 -10.63 11.37 -3.15
CA ALA A 248 -11.37 12.55 -2.72
C ALA A 248 -12.20 13.19 -3.85
N GLU A 249 -11.65 13.31 -5.06
CA GLU A 249 -12.39 13.77 -6.25
C GLU A 249 -13.60 12.88 -6.58
N LEU A 250 -13.53 11.59 -6.26
CA LEU A 250 -14.62 10.61 -6.46
C LEU A 250 -15.60 10.54 -5.29
N GLY A 251 -15.39 11.33 -4.22
CA GLY A 251 -16.19 11.24 -3.00
C GLY A 251 -16.13 9.85 -2.37
N LEU A 252 -14.97 9.18 -2.45
CA LEU A 252 -14.72 7.86 -1.88
C LEU A 252 -13.82 8.00 -0.66
N PRO A 253 -14.38 7.92 0.56
CA PRO A 253 -13.59 7.97 1.79
C PRO A 253 -12.55 6.85 1.86
N LEU A 254 -11.43 7.13 2.53
CA LEU A 254 -10.38 6.16 2.79
C LEU A 254 -10.37 5.78 4.28
N ALA A 255 -10.37 4.49 4.56
CA ALA A 255 -10.00 3.93 5.85
C ALA A 255 -8.55 3.41 5.76
N SER A 256 -7.67 3.91 6.62
CA SER A 256 -6.30 3.39 6.73
C SER A 256 -6.03 2.83 8.12
N TRP A 257 -5.82 1.52 8.19
CA TRP A 257 -5.53 0.82 9.44
C TRP A 257 -4.03 0.53 9.56
N PHE A 258 -3.36 1.26 10.45
CA PHE A 258 -1.96 1.03 10.78
C PHE A 258 -1.83 -0.09 11.82
N VAL A 259 -1.04 -1.09 11.46
CA VAL A 259 -0.57 -2.18 12.33
C VAL A 259 0.94 -2.18 12.53
N ASP A 260 1.62 -1.21 11.92
CA ASP A 260 3.02 -0.85 12.19
C ASP A 260 3.13 0.63 12.52
N ASN A 261 4.32 1.06 12.96
CA ASN A 261 4.57 2.43 13.36
C ASN A 261 4.31 3.41 12.19
N PRO A 262 3.26 4.27 12.27
CA PRO A 262 2.93 5.19 11.18
C PRO A 262 4.01 6.23 10.92
N ALA A 263 4.88 6.53 11.89
CA ALA A 263 5.97 7.51 11.70
C ALA A 263 6.97 7.03 10.64
N LEU A 264 7.29 5.73 10.64
CA LEU A 264 8.20 5.12 9.64
C LEU A 264 7.55 5.05 8.26
N ILE A 265 6.25 4.78 8.21
CA ILE A 265 5.48 4.64 6.97
C ILE A 265 5.25 6.01 6.31
N LEU A 266 4.78 6.98 7.09
CA LEU A 266 4.37 8.29 6.60
C LEU A 266 5.53 9.29 6.47
N HIS A 267 6.77 8.90 6.77
CA HIS A 267 7.91 9.85 6.80
C HIS A 267 8.13 10.60 5.48
N ASP A 268 7.87 9.94 4.35
CA ASP A 268 8.07 10.47 2.99
C ASP A 268 6.78 10.96 2.32
N TYR A 269 5.65 10.96 3.03
CA TYR A 269 4.38 11.43 2.47
C TYR A 269 4.28 12.95 2.64
N ALA A 270 4.35 13.67 1.52
CA ALA A 270 4.14 15.12 1.50
C ALA A 270 2.66 15.45 1.76
N HIS A 271 1.76 14.65 1.18
CA HIS A 271 0.31 14.81 1.28
C HIS A 271 -0.34 13.46 1.55
N PRO A 272 -0.49 13.04 2.82
CA PRO A 272 -1.00 11.72 3.15
C PRO A 272 -2.53 11.58 2.97
N GLY A 273 -3.18 12.47 2.21
CA GLY A 273 -4.61 12.38 1.94
C GLY A 273 -5.51 12.64 3.14
N ALA A 274 -5.10 13.51 4.06
CA ALA A 274 -5.70 13.61 5.39
C ALA A 274 -7.20 13.97 5.40
N ASP A 275 -7.65 14.82 4.47
CA ASP A 275 -8.99 15.42 4.50
C ASP A 275 -10.13 14.40 4.30
N ASN A 276 -9.87 13.33 3.55
CA ASN A 276 -10.86 12.31 3.19
C ASN A 276 -10.49 10.93 3.77
N THR A 277 -9.71 10.93 4.85
CA THR A 277 -9.19 9.69 5.45
C THR A 277 -9.55 9.58 6.93
N ALA A 278 -10.11 8.44 7.32
CA ALA A 278 -10.13 8.00 8.71
C ALA A 278 -8.96 7.02 8.96
N VAL A 279 -8.19 7.31 10.00
CA VAL A 279 -7.05 6.52 10.43
C VAL A 279 -7.40 5.70 11.66
N PHE A 280 -7.06 4.42 11.63
CA PHE A 280 -7.12 3.50 12.74
C PHE A 280 -5.69 3.09 13.08
N THR A 281 -5.30 3.12 14.35
CA THR A 281 -3.94 2.75 14.77
C THR A 281 -3.95 1.72 15.88
N PHE A 282 -3.09 0.72 15.76
CA PHE A 282 -2.93 -0.35 16.74
C PHE A 282 -2.31 0.09 18.08
N ASP A 283 -1.74 1.31 18.14
CA ASP A 283 -1.06 1.84 19.31
C ASP A 283 -1.53 3.27 19.60
N ALA A 284 -2.14 3.46 20.78
CA ALA A 284 -2.69 4.74 21.20
C ALA A 284 -1.63 5.86 21.30
N GLY A 285 -0.34 5.51 21.48
CA GLY A 285 0.76 6.48 21.47
C GLY A 285 0.92 7.21 20.12
N ASN A 286 0.38 6.65 19.03
CA ASN A 286 0.44 7.28 17.71
C ASN A 286 -0.63 8.36 17.48
N LEU A 287 -1.65 8.46 18.35
CA LEU A 287 -2.80 9.35 18.11
C LEU A 287 -2.39 10.81 17.96
N ALA A 288 -1.52 11.31 18.84
CA ALA A 288 -1.07 12.69 18.80
C ALA A 288 -0.26 13.01 17.53
N MET A 289 0.65 12.10 17.16
CA MET A 289 1.47 12.26 15.94
C MET A 289 0.62 12.19 14.67
N LEU A 290 -0.34 11.26 14.59
CA LEU A 290 -1.25 11.19 13.44
C LEU A 290 -2.10 12.46 13.30
N ARG A 291 -2.60 13.02 14.40
CA ARG A 291 -3.32 14.31 14.38
C ARG A 291 -2.41 15.47 13.93
N SER A 292 -1.15 15.50 14.37
CA SER A 292 -0.20 16.55 13.93
C SER A 292 0.18 16.43 12.46
N ARG A 293 -0.01 15.26 11.83
CA ARG A 293 0.07 15.06 10.37
C ARG A 293 -1.17 15.51 9.60
N GLY A 294 -2.17 16.09 10.27
CA GLY A 294 -3.37 16.66 9.65
C GLY A 294 -4.58 15.72 9.60
N PHE A 295 -4.46 14.46 10.04
CA PHE A 295 -5.61 13.57 10.09
C PHE A 295 -6.61 14.03 11.16
N ALA A 296 -7.77 14.50 10.74
CA ALA A 296 -8.83 14.94 11.65
C ALA A 296 -9.54 13.76 12.35
N ARG A 297 -9.54 12.58 11.71
CA ARG A 297 -10.28 11.39 12.15
C ARG A 297 -9.29 10.28 12.47
N VAL A 298 -8.85 10.21 13.73
CA VAL A 298 -7.89 9.20 14.20
C VAL A 298 -8.47 8.45 15.40
N GLN A 299 -8.53 7.12 15.28
CA GLN A 299 -9.08 6.23 16.29
C GLN A 299 -8.09 5.14 16.69
N TYR A 300 -8.10 4.76 17.96
CA TYR A 300 -7.37 3.60 18.44
C TYR A 300 -8.14 2.33 18.07
N LEU A 301 -7.45 1.38 17.43
CA LEU A 301 -8.00 0.08 17.05
C LEU A 301 -6.90 -0.97 17.16
N PRO A 302 -6.79 -1.67 18.30
CA PRO A 302 -5.70 -2.59 18.57
C PRO A 302 -5.74 -3.82 17.66
N LEU A 303 -4.64 -4.56 17.65
CA LEU A 303 -4.59 -5.89 17.06
C LEU A 303 -5.63 -6.83 17.70
N ALA A 304 -5.81 -7.98 17.06
CA ALA A 304 -6.79 -9.00 17.42
C ALA A 304 -6.34 -10.35 16.87
N THR A 305 -7.15 -11.40 17.02
CA THR A 305 -6.88 -12.70 16.39
C THR A 305 -7.98 -13.08 15.39
N ASP A 306 -7.65 -13.98 14.46
CA ASP A 306 -8.65 -14.72 13.69
C ASP A 306 -8.96 -16.04 14.42
N PRO A 307 -10.17 -16.19 14.99
CA PRO A 307 -10.52 -17.34 15.83
C PRO A 307 -10.75 -18.64 15.05
N GLU A 308 -10.85 -18.59 13.72
CA GLU A 308 -10.92 -19.79 12.88
C GLU A 308 -9.52 -20.31 12.52
N ARG A 309 -8.55 -19.41 12.38
CA ARG A 309 -7.15 -19.76 12.15
C ARG A 309 -6.44 -20.17 13.42
N PHE A 310 -6.52 -19.34 14.46
CA PHE A 310 -5.90 -19.58 15.76
C PHE A 310 -6.93 -20.21 16.70
N ARG A 311 -6.99 -21.54 16.65
CA ARG A 311 -7.96 -22.33 17.44
C ARG A 311 -7.32 -23.58 18.07
N PRO A 312 -7.89 -24.09 19.17
CA PRO A 312 -7.39 -25.30 19.81
C PRO A 312 -7.42 -26.53 18.89
N GLY A 313 -6.55 -27.50 19.19
CA GLY A 313 -6.52 -28.82 18.55
C GLY A 313 -5.61 -28.94 17.32
N LEU A 314 -5.11 -27.83 16.77
CA LEU A 314 -4.26 -27.84 15.57
C LEU A 314 -2.87 -28.45 15.81
N GLY A 315 -2.36 -28.39 17.05
CA GLY A 315 -1.06 -28.94 17.43
C GLY A 315 -0.91 -30.46 17.24
N THR A 316 -2.01 -31.22 17.18
CA THR A 316 -1.98 -32.69 17.00
C THR A 316 -1.39 -33.13 15.66
N THR A 317 -1.41 -32.24 14.67
CA THR A 317 -0.85 -32.49 13.34
C THR A 317 0.58 -32.01 13.20
N ALA A 318 1.12 -31.25 14.17
CA ALA A 318 2.44 -30.65 14.05
C ALA A 318 3.58 -31.68 14.20
N PRO A 319 4.74 -31.41 13.60
CA PRO A 319 5.92 -32.26 13.78
C PRO A 319 6.33 -32.37 15.26
N PRO A 320 6.65 -33.58 15.78
CA PRO A 320 6.98 -33.78 17.20
C PRO A 320 8.15 -32.93 17.70
N GLN A 321 9.10 -32.60 16.82
CA GLN A 321 10.27 -31.78 17.16
C GLN A 321 9.91 -30.32 17.50
N TRP A 322 8.67 -29.88 17.25
CA TRP A 322 8.21 -28.54 17.62
C TRP A 322 7.83 -28.41 19.10
N ALA A 323 7.62 -29.54 19.80
CA ALA A 323 7.34 -29.51 21.23
C ALA A 323 8.51 -28.95 22.03
N ALA A 324 8.20 -28.11 23.01
CA ALA A 324 9.20 -27.48 23.87
C ALA A 324 8.61 -27.07 25.22
N ARG A 325 9.42 -27.15 26.28
CA ARG A 325 9.04 -26.59 27.59
C ARG A 325 8.98 -25.07 27.53
N VAL A 326 10.00 -24.46 26.93
CA VAL A 326 10.05 -23.03 26.68
C VAL A 326 10.36 -22.79 25.21
N SER A 327 9.64 -21.86 24.58
CA SER A 327 9.92 -21.45 23.22
C SER A 327 9.96 -19.94 23.05
N PHE A 328 10.60 -19.50 21.98
CA PHE A 328 10.56 -18.12 21.52
C PHE A 328 10.38 -18.12 20.00
N VAL A 329 9.47 -17.30 19.49
CA VAL A 329 9.25 -17.13 18.05
C VAL A 329 9.54 -15.69 17.66
N GLY A 330 10.59 -15.46 16.89
CA GLY A 330 10.92 -14.12 16.40
C GLY A 330 12.27 -14.05 15.70
N ASN A 331 12.42 -13.06 14.83
CA ASN A 331 13.70 -12.81 14.19
C ASN A 331 14.73 -12.23 15.19
N SER A 332 16.00 -12.36 14.87
CA SER A 332 17.15 -11.96 15.66
C SER A 332 17.49 -10.47 15.53
N MET A 333 16.76 -9.71 14.70
CA MET A 333 17.03 -8.34 14.25
C MET A 333 18.42 -8.09 13.61
N ALA A 334 19.31 -9.08 13.51
CA ALA A 334 20.64 -8.89 12.94
C ALA A 334 20.60 -8.39 11.49
N GLY A 335 19.77 -9.02 10.65
CA GLY A 335 19.59 -8.62 9.26
C GLY A 335 19.01 -7.20 9.10
N PRO A 336 17.87 -6.85 9.74
CA PRO A 336 17.36 -5.49 9.75
C PRO A 336 18.38 -4.44 10.19
N VAL A 337 19.08 -4.66 11.31
CA VAL A 337 20.10 -3.72 11.83
C VAL A 337 21.22 -3.53 10.83
N ALA A 338 21.79 -4.61 10.29
CA ALA A 338 22.87 -4.55 9.30
C ALA A 338 22.46 -3.74 8.05
N ARG A 339 21.25 -3.99 7.52
CA ARG A 339 20.75 -3.24 6.35
C ARG A 339 20.59 -1.75 6.63
N THR A 340 20.03 -1.37 7.77
CA THR A 340 19.90 0.06 8.11
C THR A 340 21.24 0.73 8.36
N LEU A 341 22.21 0.02 8.93
CA LEU A 341 23.57 0.52 9.12
C LEU A 341 24.24 0.82 7.79
N GLU A 342 24.08 -0.09 6.81
CA GLU A 342 24.57 0.10 5.44
C GLU A 342 23.91 1.32 4.76
N ILE A 343 22.58 1.41 4.80
CA ILE A 343 21.83 2.51 4.17
C ILE A 343 22.17 3.86 4.81
N ALA A 344 22.24 3.93 6.14
CA ALA A 344 22.54 5.17 6.86
C ALA A 344 23.92 5.74 6.49
N THR A 345 24.88 4.88 6.10
CA THR A 345 26.24 5.27 5.69
C THR A 345 26.93 6.19 6.71
N LEU A 346 26.95 5.77 7.99
CA LEU A 346 27.43 6.60 9.08
C LEU A 346 28.95 6.87 9.03
N PRO A 347 29.43 8.02 9.54
CA PRO A 347 30.84 8.24 9.85
C PRO A 347 31.38 7.17 10.80
N GLU A 348 32.67 6.84 10.69
CA GLU A 348 33.31 5.76 11.46
C GLU A 348 33.12 5.92 12.97
N ALA A 349 33.36 7.12 13.51
CA ALA A 349 33.15 7.42 14.94
C ALA A 349 31.73 7.15 15.43
N MET A 350 30.71 7.32 14.58
CA MET A 350 29.31 7.02 14.93
C MET A 350 28.98 5.53 14.78
N ARG A 351 29.65 4.81 13.87
CA ARG A 351 29.46 3.35 13.72
C ARG A 351 29.91 2.58 14.95
N ASP A 352 30.91 3.08 15.67
CA ASP A 352 31.35 2.43 16.91
C ASP A 352 30.41 2.75 18.08
N GLN A 353 29.73 3.90 18.05
CA GLN A 353 28.90 4.42 19.14
C GLN A 353 27.40 4.08 19.01
N TYR A 354 26.89 3.76 17.82
CA TYR A 354 25.45 3.54 17.64
C TYR A 354 24.86 2.47 18.57
N PRO A 355 25.55 1.37 18.96
CA PRO A 355 24.96 0.38 19.85
C PRO A 355 24.70 0.96 21.25
N GLU A 356 25.57 1.83 21.75
CA GLU A 356 25.41 2.51 23.03
C GLU A 356 24.26 3.53 22.96
N VAL A 357 24.20 4.33 21.90
CA VAL A 357 23.11 5.30 21.67
C VAL A 357 21.75 4.58 21.57
N ALA A 358 21.72 3.42 20.91
CA ALA A 358 20.52 2.59 20.82
C ALA A 358 20.13 1.99 22.18
N ALA A 359 21.10 1.62 23.01
CA ALA A 359 20.84 1.15 24.37
C ALA A 359 20.23 2.27 25.24
N GLU A 360 20.78 3.48 25.17
CA GLU A 360 20.23 4.67 25.83
C GLU A 360 18.81 4.97 25.35
N PHE A 361 18.56 4.90 24.03
CA PHE A 361 17.23 5.06 23.46
C PHE A 361 16.26 4.02 24.03
N GLY A 362 16.64 2.74 24.01
CA GLY A 362 15.82 1.65 24.53
C GLY A 362 15.48 1.76 26.02
N ALA A 363 16.40 2.32 26.82
CA ALA A 363 16.22 2.58 28.25
C ALA A 363 15.44 3.87 28.55
N SER A 364 15.31 4.79 27.59
CA SER A 364 14.69 6.10 27.79
C SER A 364 13.17 6.07 27.98
N GLY A 365 12.51 4.98 27.57
CA GLY A 365 11.04 4.88 27.49
C GLY A 365 10.42 5.67 26.33
N GLN A 366 11.22 6.40 25.54
CA GLN A 366 10.74 7.12 24.35
C GLN A 366 10.67 6.19 23.14
N THR A 367 9.76 6.50 22.21
CA THR A 367 9.61 5.76 20.94
C THR A 367 9.85 6.60 19.70
N ASP A 368 10.04 7.91 19.87
CA ASP A 368 10.49 8.81 18.82
C ASP A 368 11.99 9.04 18.96
N VAL A 369 12.76 8.54 18.00
CA VAL A 369 14.22 8.71 17.99
C VAL A 369 14.59 10.19 17.89
N ARG A 370 13.84 11.01 17.14
CA ARG A 370 14.17 12.44 16.99
C ARG A 370 14.04 13.21 18.29
N GLY A 371 12.96 12.98 19.03
CA GLY A 371 12.73 13.53 20.37
C GLY A 371 13.78 13.05 21.37
N PHE A 372 14.15 11.77 21.31
CA PHE A 372 15.21 11.22 22.15
C PHE A 372 16.56 11.90 21.87
N LEU A 373 16.98 11.95 20.60
CA LEU A 373 18.24 12.58 20.23
C LEU A 373 18.25 14.07 20.60
N LEU A 374 17.15 14.79 20.36
CA LEU A 374 17.05 16.21 20.73
C LEU A 374 17.22 16.43 22.25
N SER A 375 16.69 15.53 23.07
CA SER A 375 16.70 15.68 24.53
C SER A 375 17.93 15.09 25.23
N ARG A 376 18.55 14.05 24.66
CA ARG A 376 19.62 13.26 25.31
C ARG A 376 20.94 13.23 24.54
N ARG A 377 20.91 13.35 23.21
CA ARG A 377 22.08 13.20 22.32
C ARG A 377 22.07 14.25 21.18
N PRO A 378 22.20 15.56 21.52
CA PRO A 378 22.08 16.64 20.55
C PRO A 378 23.18 16.61 19.46
N ASP A 379 24.33 15.99 19.77
CA ASP A 379 25.39 15.65 18.82
C ASP A 379 24.88 14.72 17.71
N TRP A 380 24.19 13.64 18.09
CA TRP A 380 23.55 12.72 17.15
C TRP A 380 22.35 13.34 16.45
N ARG A 381 21.62 14.25 17.11
CA ARG A 381 20.53 14.99 16.47
C ARG A 381 21.04 15.85 15.32
N THR A 382 22.16 16.54 15.54
CA THR A 382 22.81 17.36 14.51
C THR A 382 23.27 16.48 13.35
N ALA A 383 23.93 15.36 13.66
CA ALA A 383 24.38 14.42 12.63
C ALA A 383 23.21 13.81 11.81
N LEU A 384 22.08 13.52 12.46
CA LEU A 384 20.85 13.09 11.77
C LEU A 384 20.37 14.17 10.78
N ASP A 385 20.33 15.43 11.21
CA ASP A 385 19.84 16.54 10.37
C ASP A 385 20.79 16.83 9.18
N GLU A 386 22.09 16.55 9.33
CA GLU A 386 23.11 16.71 8.27
C GLU A 386 23.13 15.59 7.23
N LEU A 387 22.42 14.47 7.46
CA LEU A 387 22.35 13.39 6.46
C LEU A 387 21.62 13.85 5.18
N PRO A 388 22.20 13.59 4.00
CA PRO A 388 21.84 14.31 2.76
C PRO A 388 20.49 13.92 2.17
N THR A 389 19.94 12.75 2.52
CA THR A 389 18.70 12.23 1.93
C THR A 389 17.68 11.85 3.01
N PRO A 390 16.37 11.97 2.74
CA PRO A 390 15.32 11.45 3.63
C PRO A 390 15.51 9.96 3.97
N GLU A 391 15.88 9.16 2.97
CA GLU A 391 16.14 7.72 3.13
C GLU A 391 17.24 7.43 4.16
N ARG A 392 18.36 8.17 4.11
CA ARG A 392 19.45 7.99 5.08
C ARG A 392 19.04 8.39 6.49
N ARG A 393 18.25 9.47 6.62
CA ARG A 393 17.71 9.92 7.91
C ARG A 393 16.79 8.88 8.52
N LEU A 394 15.84 8.36 7.74
CA LEU A 394 14.98 7.26 8.17
C LEU A 394 15.80 6.02 8.54
N ALA A 395 16.85 5.70 7.77
CA ALA A 395 17.70 4.54 8.06
C ALA A 395 18.42 4.67 9.40
N LEU A 396 18.90 5.88 9.77
CA LEU A 396 19.49 6.11 11.09
C LEU A 396 18.46 6.00 12.22
N GLU A 397 17.26 6.56 12.05
CA GLU A 397 16.17 6.41 13.02
C GLU A 397 15.77 4.94 13.19
N SER A 398 15.67 4.20 12.08
CA SER A 398 15.38 2.77 12.07
C SER A 398 16.50 1.95 12.69
N LEU A 399 17.77 2.31 12.44
CA LEU A 399 18.94 1.66 13.01
C LEU A 399 18.89 1.70 14.54
N LEU A 400 18.71 2.88 15.13
CA LEU A 400 18.67 3.03 16.59
C LEU A 400 17.48 2.27 17.19
N THR A 401 16.32 2.33 16.55
CA THR A 401 15.11 1.61 17.00
C THR A 401 15.30 0.09 16.94
N TRP A 402 15.83 -0.43 15.85
CA TRP A 402 15.99 -1.86 15.62
C TRP A 402 17.16 -2.45 16.39
N GLU A 403 18.22 -1.69 16.61
CA GLU A 403 19.32 -2.11 17.49
C GLU A 403 18.87 -2.16 18.95
N ALA A 404 18.11 -1.16 19.43
CA ALA A 404 17.51 -1.21 20.76
C ALA A 404 16.58 -2.43 20.92
N THR A 405 15.80 -2.73 19.88
CA THR A 405 14.97 -3.94 19.82
C THR A 405 15.80 -5.21 19.85
N ARG A 406 16.91 -5.27 19.09
CA ARG A 406 17.82 -6.41 19.06
C ARG A 406 18.40 -6.69 20.44
N GLN A 407 18.93 -5.67 21.10
CA GLN A 407 19.54 -5.78 22.43
C GLN A 407 18.54 -6.25 23.47
N TYR A 408 17.34 -5.66 23.51
CA TYR A 408 16.30 -6.06 24.45
C TYR A 408 15.84 -7.50 24.21
N ARG A 409 15.57 -7.85 22.95
CA ARG A 409 15.14 -9.21 22.58
C ARG A 409 16.22 -10.23 22.91
N LEU A 410 17.49 -9.91 22.66
CA LEU A 410 18.61 -10.77 23.00
C LEU A 410 18.72 -10.98 24.52
N ALA A 411 18.50 -9.95 25.33
CA ALA A 411 18.45 -10.08 26.79
C ALA A 411 17.31 -11.02 27.23
N CYS A 412 16.11 -10.85 26.68
CA CYS A 412 14.97 -11.71 26.97
C CYS A 412 15.25 -13.17 26.57
N VAL A 413 15.78 -13.42 25.38
CA VAL A 413 16.08 -14.79 24.91
C VAL A 413 17.23 -15.41 25.72
N ARG A 414 18.24 -14.63 26.12
CA ARG A 414 19.32 -15.14 27.00
C ARG A 414 18.80 -15.59 28.35
N SER A 415 17.81 -14.90 28.91
CA SER A 415 17.22 -15.24 30.22
C SER A 415 16.55 -16.62 30.26
N ILE A 416 16.15 -17.17 29.11
CA ILE A 416 15.51 -18.49 29.03
C ILE A 416 16.46 -19.63 28.64
N LEU A 417 17.74 -19.36 28.35
CA LEU A 417 18.68 -20.40 27.88
C LEU A 417 18.85 -21.56 28.88
N GLY A 418 18.75 -21.28 30.19
CA GLY A 418 18.80 -22.28 31.25
C GLY A 418 17.64 -23.29 31.26
N PHE A 419 16.59 -23.07 30.47
CA PHE A 419 15.42 -23.96 30.36
C PHE A 419 15.42 -24.80 29.07
N SER A 420 16.55 -24.85 28.38
CA SER A 420 16.74 -25.48 27.09
C SER A 420 15.70 -25.14 26.03
N PRO A 421 15.57 -23.85 25.67
CA PRO A 421 14.46 -23.37 24.88
C PRO A 421 14.57 -23.79 23.42
N LEU A 422 13.41 -23.76 22.75
CA LEU A 422 13.29 -23.84 21.31
C LEU A 422 13.12 -22.43 20.72
N ILE A 423 14.11 -21.98 19.95
CA ILE A 423 14.11 -20.66 19.31
C ILE A 423 13.75 -20.81 17.83
N VAL A 424 12.62 -20.26 17.43
CA VAL A 424 12.14 -20.22 16.06
C VAL A 424 12.49 -18.87 15.45
N GLY A 425 13.38 -18.85 14.46
CA GLY A 425 13.84 -17.60 13.85
C GLY A 425 14.96 -17.78 12.82
N ASP A 426 15.44 -16.66 12.31
CA ASP A 426 16.53 -16.60 11.32
C ASP A 426 17.88 -17.02 11.89
N GLU A 427 18.87 -17.18 11.01
CA GLU A 427 20.20 -17.65 11.37
C GLU A 427 21.02 -16.64 12.20
N GLY A 428 20.60 -15.37 12.25
CA GLY A 428 21.26 -14.35 13.06
C GLY A 428 21.24 -14.62 14.57
N TRP A 429 20.44 -15.60 15.03
CA TRP A 429 20.50 -16.11 16.41
C TRP A 429 21.81 -16.85 16.73
N LEU A 430 22.38 -17.58 15.77
CA LEU A 430 23.57 -18.40 15.99
C LEU A 430 24.81 -17.60 16.45
N PRO A 431 25.21 -16.51 15.77
CA PRO A 431 26.35 -15.71 16.23
C PRO A 431 26.04 -14.91 17.51
N GLN A 432 24.78 -14.59 17.81
CA GLN A 432 24.40 -13.79 18.98
C GLN A 432 24.33 -14.59 20.29
N LEU A 433 23.93 -15.86 20.20
CA LEU A 433 23.78 -16.78 21.35
C LEU A 433 24.95 -17.76 21.46
N GLY A 434 25.75 -17.92 20.40
CA GLY A 434 26.74 -19.00 20.29
C GLY A 434 26.08 -20.35 20.01
N ARG A 435 26.88 -21.31 19.51
CA ARG A 435 26.41 -22.69 19.33
C ARG A 435 26.54 -23.44 20.64
N SER A 436 25.41 -23.96 21.15
CA SER A 436 25.38 -24.87 22.29
C SER A 436 24.38 -26.00 22.04
N ASN A 437 24.57 -27.13 22.71
CA ASN A 437 23.56 -28.19 22.78
C ASN A 437 22.43 -27.86 23.77
N ASP A 438 22.57 -26.76 24.53
CA ASP A 438 21.62 -26.37 25.56
C ASP A 438 20.33 -25.81 24.99
N TRP A 439 20.27 -25.41 23.71
CA TRP A 439 19.05 -24.87 23.09
C TRP A 439 18.91 -25.36 21.65
N ARG A 440 17.69 -25.32 21.11
CA ARG A 440 17.40 -25.76 19.74
C ARG A 440 16.96 -24.59 18.88
N ARG A 441 17.35 -24.59 17.60
CA ARG A 441 16.85 -23.64 16.61
C ARG A 441 15.94 -24.34 15.61
N LEU A 442 14.83 -23.70 15.26
CA LEU A 442 14.08 -23.97 14.04
C LEU A 442 14.14 -22.75 13.10
N SER A 443 14.06 -23.02 11.80
CA SER A 443 13.86 -21.97 10.80
C SER A 443 12.55 -21.22 11.03
N PRO A 444 12.41 -20.00 10.49
CA PRO A 444 11.16 -19.25 10.58
C PRO A 444 9.97 -20.09 10.13
N LEU A 445 8.89 -20.03 10.90
CA LEU A 445 7.63 -20.72 10.62
C LEU A 445 6.66 -19.78 9.91
N ASP A 446 5.81 -20.33 9.03
CA ASP A 446 4.77 -19.56 8.37
C ASP A 446 3.68 -19.14 9.37
N TYR A 447 3.26 -17.88 9.29
CA TYR A 447 2.28 -17.33 10.22
C TYR A 447 0.92 -18.05 10.13
N TYR A 448 0.47 -18.40 8.92
CA TYR A 448 -0.86 -18.96 8.71
C TYR A 448 -0.87 -20.48 8.86
N ALA A 449 0.14 -21.17 8.31
CA ALA A 449 0.14 -22.62 8.22
C ALA A 449 0.77 -23.31 9.44
N ASP A 450 1.75 -22.68 10.09
CA ASP A 450 2.59 -23.34 11.09
C ASP A 450 2.33 -22.84 12.51
N LEU A 451 2.25 -21.52 12.71
CA LEU A 451 2.14 -20.95 14.07
C LEU A 451 0.91 -21.43 14.87
N PRO A 452 -0.31 -21.56 14.29
CA PRO A 452 -1.46 -22.11 15.01
C PRO A 452 -1.25 -23.55 15.50
N ARG A 453 -0.40 -24.33 14.82
CA ARG A 453 -0.03 -25.70 15.20
C ARG A 453 1.15 -25.72 16.18
N PHE A 454 2.05 -24.75 16.08
CA PHE A 454 3.25 -24.63 16.91
C PHE A 454 2.94 -24.16 18.33
N TYR A 455 2.15 -23.08 18.48
CA TYR A 455 1.94 -22.43 19.78
C TYR A 455 1.41 -23.36 20.88
N PRO A 456 0.43 -24.27 20.62
CA PRO A 456 -0.05 -25.21 21.64
C PRO A 456 0.99 -26.23 22.11
N LEU A 457 2.12 -26.38 21.40
CA LEU A 457 3.17 -27.35 21.74
C LEU A 457 4.25 -26.78 22.69
N SER A 458 4.10 -25.50 23.08
CA SER A 458 4.99 -24.84 24.04
C SER A 458 4.31 -24.74 25.39
N GLU A 459 4.94 -25.24 26.46
CA GLU A 459 4.39 -25.05 27.81
C GLU A 459 4.43 -23.58 28.24
N VAL A 460 5.51 -22.87 27.91
CA VAL A 460 5.66 -21.42 28.05
C VAL A 460 6.21 -20.84 26.75
N SER A 461 5.41 -20.04 26.04
CA SER A 461 5.87 -19.24 24.90
C SER A 461 6.33 -17.87 25.39
N LEU A 462 7.63 -17.60 25.37
CA LEU A 462 8.16 -16.27 25.67
C LEU A 462 7.85 -15.30 24.52
N ASN A 463 7.31 -14.13 24.87
CA ASN A 463 7.12 -13.00 23.98
C ASN A 463 7.87 -11.78 24.52
N CYS A 464 8.43 -10.97 23.61
CA CYS A 464 8.92 -9.64 23.93
C CYS A 464 8.60 -8.67 22.78
N THR A 465 8.17 -7.47 23.11
CA THR A 465 7.69 -6.49 22.14
C THR A 465 8.85 -5.69 21.51
N SER A 466 8.63 -5.20 20.29
CA SER A 466 9.60 -4.34 19.60
C SER A 466 9.67 -2.96 20.27
N ARG A 467 10.85 -2.35 20.32
CA ARG A 467 11.03 -0.99 20.90
C ARG A 467 10.45 0.12 20.05
N GLN A 468 9.95 -0.21 18.85
CA GLN A 468 9.18 0.71 18.01
C GLN A 468 7.74 0.92 18.49
N MET A 469 7.23 0.08 19.39
CA MET A 469 5.86 0.15 19.90
C MET A 469 5.85 1.01 21.16
N ALA A 470 4.95 1.98 21.24
CA ALA A 470 4.87 2.96 22.33
C ALA A 470 4.21 2.38 23.56
N GLY A 471 3.02 1.81 23.40
CA GLY A 471 2.27 1.19 24.50
C GLY A 471 1.51 -0.07 24.12
N ALA A 472 1.45 -0.43 22.83
CA ALA A 472 0.68 -1.58 22.37
C ALA A 472 1.33 -2.93 22.69
N VAL A 473 0.50 -3.98 22.67
CA VAL A 473 0.91 -5.39 22.67
C VAL A 473 1.01 -5.92 21.23
N ASN A 474 1.87 -6.92 21.01
CA ASN A 474 2.00 -7.54 19.69
C ASN A 474 1.04 -8.74 19.51
N GLN A 475 0.97 -9.23 18.28
CA GLN A 475 0.06 -10.29 17.86
C GLN A 475 0.05 -11.56 18.76
N ARG A 476 1.21 -11.95 19.33
CA ARG A 476 1.34 -13.19 20.13
C ARG A 476 0.48 -13.19 21.39
N VAL A 477 0.19 -12.00 21.94
CA VAL A 477 -0.65 -11.87 23.13
C VAL A 477 -2.09 -12.30 22.85
N PHE A 478 -2.53 -12.23 21.59
CA PHE A 478 -3.84 -12.72 21.15
C PHE A 478 -3.78 -14.14 20.61
N ASP A 479 -2.84 -14.43 19.70
CA ASP A 479 -2.82 -15.69 18.96
C ASP A 479 -2.47 -16.89 19.82
N VAL A 480 -1.52 -16.74 20.76
CA VAL A 480 -1.06 -17.87 21.59
C VAL A 480 -2.20 -18.38 22.47
N PRO A 481 -2.92 -17.54 23.25
CA PRO A 481 -4.07 -18.01 24.02
C PRO A 481 -5.26 -18.44 23.16
N ALA A 482 -5.49 -17.83 21.98
CA ALA A 482 -6.57 -18.25 21.08
C ALA A 482 -6.46 -19.73 20.67
N CYS A 483 -5.23 -20.22 20.48
CA CYS A 483 -4.93 -21.63 20.21
C CYS A 483 -4.93 -22.54 21.45
N GLY A 484 -5.11 -21.99 22.65
CA GLY A 484 -4.95 -22.70 23.92
C GLY A 484 -3.50 -22.84 24.41
N GLY A 485 -2.57 -22.03 23.87
CA GLY A 485 -1.20 -21.95 24.38
C GLY A 485 -1.06 -20.91 25.50
N PHE A 486 0.04 -20.98 26.26
CA PHE A 486 0.36 -19.99 27.28
C PHE A 486 1.49 -19.05 26.83
N VAL A 487 1.33 -17.75 27.06
CA VAL A 487 2.31 -16.72 26.72
C VAL A 487 2.77 -15.96 27.97
N LEU A 488 4.09 -15.85 28.14
CA LEU A 488 4.73 -14.92 29.07
C LEU A 488 5.23 -13.72 28.26
N THR A 489 4.76 -12.51 28.55
CA THR A 489 5.04 -11.32 27.72
C THR A 489 5.64 -10.18 28.52
N ASP A 490 6.26 -9.21 27.86
CA ASP A 490 6.66 -7.97 28.51
C ASP A 490 5.46 -7.08 28.83
N ARG A 491 5.50 -6.36 29.97
CA ARG A 491 4.49 -5.38 30.36
C ARG A 491 4.44 -4.23 29.37
N ARG A 492 3.24 -3.87 28.93
CA ARG A 492 2.96 -2.75 28.01
C ARG A 492 1.88 -1.85 28.60
N GLU A 493 1.98 -0.54 28.34
CA GLU A 493 1.05 0.47 28.90
C GLU A 493 -0.42 0.17 28.58
N GLN A 494 -0.73 -0.26 27.35
CA GLN A 494 -2.10 -0.54 26.89
C GLN A 494 -2.55 -1.98 27.19
N MET A 495 -1.76 -2.76 27.94
CA MET A 495 -2.11 -4.16 28.24
C MET A 495 -3.32 -4.26 29.16
N ASP A 496 -3.40 -3.37 30.14
CA ASP A 496 -4.43 -3.40 31.18
C ASP A 496 -5.81 -2.97 30.63
N ASP A 497 -5.84 -2.28 29.49
CA ASP A 497 -7.07 -1.98 28.74
C ASP A 497 -7.62 -3.20 27.97
N LEU A 498 -6.78 -4.22 27.77
CA LEU A 498 -7.11 -5.43 26.99
C LEU A 498 -7.40 -6.61 27.92
N PHE A 499 -6.60 -6.77 28.96
CA PHE A 499 -6.59 -7.96 29.81
C PHE A 499 -6.45 -7.61 31.29
N GLU A 500 -7.06 -8.42 32.16
CA GLU A 500 -6.86 -8.33 33.61
C GLU A 500 -5.49 -8.93 34.01
N PRO A 501 -4.53 -8.14 34.53
CA PRO A 501 -3.21 -8.64 34.91
C PRO A 501 -3.26 -9.73 35.99
N GLY A 502 -2.44 -10.76 35.85
CA GLY A 502 -2.38 -11.88 36.79
C GLY A 502 -3.47 -12.94 36.61
N THR A 503 -4.60 -12.58 35.98
CA THR A 503 -5.73 -13.48 35.74
C THR A 503 -5.82 -13.90 34.27
N GLU A 504 -5.71 -12.95 33.35
CA GLU A 504 -5.81 -13.17 31.90
C GLU A 504 -4.44 -13.04 31.21
N VAL A 505 -3.47 -12.36 31.82
CA VAL A 505 -2.13 -12.21 31.27
C VAL A 505 -1.08 -12.24 32.38
N ILE A 506 0.04 -12.95 32.14
CA ILE A 506 1.24 -12.84 32.98
C ILE A 506 2.29 -12.05 32.21
N ALA A 507 2.74 -10.96 32.82
CA ALA A 507 3.74 -10.07 32.25
C ALA A 507 4.95 -9.90 33.18
N TYR A 508 6.11 -9.70 32.57
CA TYR A 508 7.35 -9.31 33.25
C TYR A 508 7.69 -7.85 32.93
N ASP A 509 8.29 -7.14 33.89
CA ASP A 509 8.68 -5.74 33.72
C ASP A 509 10.12 -5.60 33.20
N SER A 510 10.97 -6.59 33.50
CA SER A 510 12.37 -6.61 33.06
C SER A 510 12.84 -8.02 32.66
N PRO A 511 13.88 -8.14 31.80
CA PRO A 511 14.45 -9.45 31.46
C PRO A 511 14.94 -10.27 32.66
N ASP A 512 15.28 -9.60 33.77
CA ASP A 512 15.80 -10.24 34.98
C ASP A 512 14.73 -11.04 35.75
N GLU A 513 13.44 -10.76 35.52
CA GLU A 513 12.33 -11.49 36.13
C GLU A 513 11.97 -12.78 35.38
N ILE A 514 12.33 -12.85 34.08
CA ILE A 514 11.95 -13.96 33.20
C ILE A 514 12.39 -15.32 33.77
N PRO A 515 13.60 -15.52 34.32
CA PRO A 515 14.00 -16.82 34.85
C PRO A 515 13.12 -17.29 36.01
N ALA A 516 12.83 -16.41 36.97
CA ALA A 516 12.01 -16.74 38.13
C ALA A 516 10.57 -17.05 37.72
N LEU A 517 9.96 -16.19 36.90
CA LEU A 517 8.61 -16.39 36.37
C LEU A 517 8.51 -17.66 35.53
N THR A 518 9.49 -17.92 34.66
CA THR A 518 9.51 -19.14 33.83
C THR A 518 9.58 -20.39 34.69
N ALA A 519 10.42 -20.41 35.73
CA ALA A 519 10.53 -21.55 36.65
C ALA A 519 9.22 -21.79 37.42
N GLU A 520 8.61 -20.73 37.96
CA GLU A 520 7.33 -20.78 38.66
C GLU A 520 6.21 -21.29 37.73
N LEU A 521 6.12 -20.70 36.54
CA LEU A 521 5.12 -21.07 35.56
C LEU A 521 5.28 -22.52 35.13
N LEU A 522 6.50 -23.00 34.87
CA LEU A 522 6.77 -24.41 34.51
C LEU A 522 6.37 -25.38 35.64
N ALA A 523 6.51 -24.97 36.90
CA ALA A 523 6.14 -25.78 38.06
C ALA A 523 4.62 -25.85 38.31
N ASP A 524 3.83 -24.92 37.76
CA ASP A 524 2.38 -24.84 37.96
C ASP A 524 1.59 -24.89 36.63
N PRO A 525 1.34 -26.09 36.07
CA PRO A 525 0.54 -26.27 34.86
C PRO A 525 -0.89 -25.75 35.01
N ALA A 526 -1.50 -25.87 36.20
CA ALA A 526 -2.88 -25.46 36.44
C ALA A 526 -3.02 -23.94 36.33
N ARG A 527 -2.07 -23.18 36.88
CA ARG A 527 -2.03 -21.72 36.69
C ARG A 527 -1.90 -21.33 35.23
N ARG A 528 -1.02 -22.00 34.46
CA ARG A 528 -0.86 -21.71 33.02
C ARG A 528 -2.16 -21.96 32.26
N GLU A 529 -2.83 -23.08 32.53
CA GLU A 529 -4.10 -23.44 31.90
C GLU A 529 -5.23 -22.45 32.25
N ASN A 530 -5.34 -22.06 33.53
CA ASN A 530 -6.33 -21.09 34.00
C ASN A 530 -6.16 -19.73 33.32
N VAL A 531 -4.92 -19.21 33.28
CA VAL A 531 -4.63 -17.92 32.64
C VAL A 531 -4.89 -17.98 31.14
N SER A 532 -4.39 -19.01 30.45
CA SER A 532 -4.60 -19.15 29.00
C SER A 532 -6.08 -19.26 28.64
N SER A 533 -6.86 -20.01 29.43
CA SER A 533 -8.30 -20.15 29.25
C SER A 533 -9.06 -18.85 29.47
N ALA A 534 -8.69 -18.08 30.51
CA ALA A 534 -9.27 -16.78 30.80
C ALA A 534 -8.95 -15.77 29.68
N ALA A 535 -7.68 -15.67 29.26
CA ALA A 535 -7.30 -14.86 28.09
C ALA A 535 -8.08 -15.25 26.84
N ARG A 536 -8.20 -16.55 26.55
CA ARG A 536 -8.94 -17.02 25.38
C ARG A 536 -10.41 -16.59 25.43
N ALA A 537 -11.06 -16.70 26.59
CA ALA A 537 -12.44 -16.27 26.77
C ALA A 537 -12.58 -14.76 26.48
N ARG A 538 -11.67 -13.94 27.04
CA ARG A 538 -11.57 -12.49 26.78
C ARG A 538 -11.39 -12.19 25.30
N ILE A 539 -10.46 -12.87 24.64
CA ILE A 539 -10.13 -12.67 23.22
C ILE A 539 -11.31 -12.97 22.32
N LEU A 540 -12.01 -14.09 22.55
CA LEU A 540 -13.17 -14.45 21.73
C LEU A 540 -14.35 -13.49 21.94
N ALA A 541 -14.49 -12.93 23.14
CA ALA A 541 -15.52 -11.96 23.45
C ALA A 541 -15.23 -10.56 22.88
N GLU A 542 -13.96 -10.12 22.86
CA GLU A 542 -13.63 -8.70 22.67
C GLU A 542 -12.49 -8.40 21.69
N HIS A 543 -11.70 -9.39 21.26
CA HIS A 543 -10.45 -9.17 20.51
C HIS A 543 -10.31 -10.05 19.27
N THR A 544 -11.39 -10.19 18.50
CA THR A 544 -11.38 -10.82 17.17
C THR A 544 -11.35 -9.79 16.05
N TYR A 545 -10.78 -10.14 14.89
CA TYR A 545 -10.77 -9.25 13.73
C TYR A 545 -12.19 -8.91 13.23
N ASP A 546 -13.15 -9.81 13.42
CA ASP A 546 -14.58 -9.58 13.19
C ASP A 546 -15.11 -8.39 14.00
N LEU A 547 -14.77 -8.32 15.28
CA LEU A 547 -15.15 -7.20 16.15
C LEU A 547 -14.42 -5.91 15.75
N ARG A 548 -13.14 -5.98 15.42
CA ARG A 548 -12.37 -4.81 14.94
C ARG A 548 -12.95 -4.23 13.66
N LEU A 549 -13.31 -5.09 12.71
CA LEU A 549 -13.95 -4.63 11.49
C LEU A 549 -15.34 -4.06 11.76
N ARG A 550 -16.16 -4.67 12.63
CA ARG A 550 -17.45 -4.04 13.00
C ARG A 550 -17.27 -2.60 13.51
N THR A 551 -16.28 -2.38 14.39
CA THR A 551 -15.93 -1.03 14.88
C THR A 551 -15.49 -0.11 13.74
N LEU A 552 -14.58 -0.56 12.88
CA LEU A 552 -14.11 0.22 11.73
C LEU A 552 -15.25 0.58 10.77
N LEU A 553 -16.09 -0.39 10.41
CA LEU A 553 -17.24 -0.18 9.51
C LEU A 553 -18.25 0.81 10.09
N ALA A 554 -18.51 0.74 11.40
CA ALA A 554 -19.39 1.67 12.10
C ALA A 554 -18.80 3.09 12.12
N ALA A 555 -17.51 3.22 12.45
CA ALA A 555 -16.80 4.50 12.45
C ALA A 555 -16.79 5.15 11.07
N MET A 556 -16.59 4.39 9.99
CA MET A 556 -16.64 4.90 8.62
C MET A 556 -18.04 5.42 8.26
N ARG A 557 -19.09 4.68 8.63
CA ARG A 557 -20.47 5.11 8.42
C ARG A 557 -20.81 6.38 9.20
N GLU A 558 -20.44 6.44 10.47
CA GLU A 558 -20.69 7.63 11.31
C GLU A 558 -19.95 8.86 10.77
N THR A 559 -18.73 8.66 10.28
CA THR A 559 -17.87 9.77 9.81
C THR A 559 -18.29 10.28 8.43
N PHE A 560 -18.71 9.39 7.52
CA PHE A 560 -18.88 9.72 6.09
C PHE A 560 -20.25 9.37 5.50
N GLY A 561 -21.18 8.82 6.29
CA GLY A 561 -22.51 8.39 5.82
C GLY A 561 -23.61 9.44 5.91
N GLY A 562 -23.25 10.71 6.18
CA GLY A 562 -24.18 11.84 6.31
C GLY A 562 -24.98 12.17 5.05
#